data_AF-A0A0V0GD77-F1
#
_entry.id   AF-A0A0V0GD77-F1
#
_cell.length_a   1.000
_cell.length_b   1.000
_cell.length_c   1.000
_cell.angle_alpha   90.00
_cell.angle_beta   90.00
_cell.angle_gamma   90.00
#
_symmetry.space_group_name_H-M   'P 1'
#
loop_
_entity.id
_entity.type
_entity.pdbx_description
1 polymer ?
#
loop_
_entity_poly.entity_id
_entity_poly.type
_entity_poly.pdbx_seq_one_letter_code
_entity_poly.pdbx_strand_id
1 'polypeptide(L)'
;FFVLFSSMLFISVFVILAALAPSTLPYNTNEITKRKQGTAYYWCPKKFMRVHNSCYYLSKKKETWRDASFRCRDIKNSTLAVLDDKWKDKYMRIMLNRSEFARKERWIGGMYNWQMKVWVWGPTGEPFQYKGFSKLRPNSNYHWRCVVMVPSLFHRWSSRSCLEKKHFICELPLKIKWSNKNQSNQMQRRKLIRDEIERKRNKERRYRYRARWPTEINNTL
;
A
#
# COMPACT_ATOMS: atom_id res chain seq x y z
N PHE A 1 54.79 -27.45 -51.86
CA PHE A 1 55.66 -27.29 -50.69
C PHE A 1 55.46 -26.01 -49.88
N PHE A 2 54.65 -25.03 -50.32
CA PHE A 2 54.40 -23.77 -49.57
C PHE A 2 53.15 -23.74 -48.67
N VAL A 3 52.30 -24.79 -48.66
CA VAL A 3 51.06 -24.80 -47.86
C VAL A 3 51.22 -25.47 -46.49
N LEU A 4 52.32 -26.21 -46.26
CA LEU A 4 52.54 -26.97 -45.01
C LEU A 4 53.31 -26.19 -43.93
N PHE A 5 53.92 -25.05 -44.25
CA PHE A 5 54.64 -24.23 -43.26
C PHE A 5 53.75 -23.17 -42.57
N SER A 6 52.57 -22.87 -43.13
CA SER A 6 51.62 -21.93 -42.51
C SER A 6 50.82 -22.57 -41.38
N SER A 7 50.43 -23.85 -41.51
CA SER A 7 49.62 -24.54 -40.49
C SER A 7 50.37 -24.84 -39.19
N MET A 8 51.69 -25.04 -39.24
CA MET A 8 52.50 -25.33 -38.04
C MET A 8 52.74 -24.10 -37.15
N LEU A 9 52.65 -22.87 -37.70
CA LEU A 9 52.75 -21.64 -36.91
C LEU A 9 51.40 -21.23 -36.28
N PHE A 10 50.27 -21.61 -36.88
CA PHE A 10 48.96 -21.35 -36.27
C PHE A 10 48.64 -22.32 -35.12
N ILE A 11 49.06 -23.59 -35.21
CA ILE A 11 48.79 -24.58 -34.14
C ILE A 11 49.58 -24.23 -32.86
N SER A 12 50.79 -23.68 -32.97
CA SER A 12 51.61 -23.32 -31.79
C SER A 12 51.07 -22.11 -31.03
N VAL A 13 50.49 -21.12 -31.71
CA VAL A 13 49.88 -19.93 -31.05
C VAL A 13 48.61 -20.30 -30.28
N PHE A 14 47.81 -21.24 -30.77
CA PHE A 14 46.61 -21.72 -30.06
C PHE A 14 46.93 -22.56 -28.82
N VAL A 15 48.00 -23.34 -28.84
CA VAL A 15 48.42 -24.15 -27.68
C VAL A 15 48.96 -23.26 -26.55
N ILE A 16 49.63 -22.14 -26.88
CA ILE A 16 50.20 -21.25 -25.87
C ILE A 16 49.13 -20.38 -25.18
N LEU A 17 48.03 -20.02 -25.86
CA LEU A 17 46.91 -19.27 -25.25
C LEU A 17 46.04 -20.11 -24.29
N ALA A 18 46.03 -21.44 -24.42
CA ALA A 18 45.26 -22.32 -23.54
C ALA A 18 45.94 -22.56 -22.17
N ALA A 19 47.24 -22.29 -22.05
CA ALA A 19 48.03 -22.59 -20.85
C ALA A 19 47.99 -21.50 -19.76
N LEU A 20 47.28 -20.39 -19.98
CA LEU A 20 47.17 -19.28 -19.01
C LEU A 20 45.73 -19.06 -18.54
N ALA A 21 44.92 -20.12 -18.41
CA ALA A 21 43.70 -20.02 -17.63
C ALA A 21 44.08 -19.93 -16.14
N PRO A 22 43.84 -18.80 -15.45
CA PRO A 22 44.07 -18.73 -14.01
C PRO A 22 43.15 -19.74 -13.34
N SER A 23 43.71 -20.58 -12.49
CA SER A 23 42.96 -21.48 -11.62
C SER A 23 41.86 -20.69 -10.92
N THR A 24 40.60 -20.97 -11.28
CA THR A 24 39.45 -20.37 -10.62
C THR A 24 39.48 -20.84 -9.17
N LEU A 25 39.84 -19.95 -8.25
CA LEU A 25 39.62 -20.15 -6.82
C LEU A 25 38.16 -20.58 -6.62
N PRO A 26 37.88 -21.64 -5.83
CA PRO A 26 36.51 -22.06 -5.56
C PRO A 26 35.80 -20.91 -4.83
N TYR A 27 34.94 -20.20 -5.55
CA TYR A 27 34.07 -19.18 -4.98
C TYR A 27 33.10 -19.87 -4.02
N ASN A 28 33.29 -19.61 -2.72
CA ASN A 28 32.50 -20.19 -1.66
C ASN A 28 31.06 -19.63 -1.71
N THR A 29 30.17 -20.33 -2.41
CA THR A 29 28.74 -20.02 -2.53
C THR A 29 27.99 -20.04 -1.18
N ASN A 30 28.64 -20.53 -0.12
CA ASN A 30 28.09 -20.59 1.23
C ASN A 30 27.99 -19.21 1.93
N GLU A 31 28.63 -18.16 1.42
CA GLU A 31 28.47 -16.79 1.95
C GLU A 31 27.33 -16.01 1.29
N ILE A 32 27.01 -16.27 0.01
CA ILE A 32 25.90 -15.59 -0.67
C ILE A 32 24.54 -16.05 -0.12
N THR A 33 24.42 -17.34 0.23
CA THR A 33 23.16 -17.92 0.74
C THR A 33 22.82 -17.47 2.16
N LYS A 34 23.76 -16.90 2.92
CA LYS A 34 23.51 -16.34 4.27
C LYS A 34 22.86 -14.95 4.28
N ARG A 35 22.75 -14.24 3.15
CA ARG A 35 22.25 -12.84 3.12
C ARG A 35 20.80 -12.61 2.65
N LYS A 36 20.01 -13.64 2.31
CA LYS A 36 18.63 -13.45 1.78
C LYS A 36 17.55 -14.16 2.59
N GLN A 37 17.46 -13.92 3.89
CA GLN A 37 16.32 -14.38 4.71
C GLN A 37 15.39 -13.22 5.11
N GLY A 38 14.90 -12.47 4.11
CA GLY A 38 13.85 -11.49 4.29
C GLY A 38 12.61 -11.86 3.49
N THR A 39 11.43 -11.84 4.11
CA THR A 39 10.16 -11.92 3.36
C THR A 39 9.70 -10.52 3.00
N ALA A 40 9.44 -10.30 1.71
CA ALA A 40 8.80 -9.08 1.24
C ALA A 40 7.33 -9.09 1.65
N TYR A 41 6.81 -7.96 2.14
CA TYR A 41 5.40 -7.78 2.41
C TYR A 41 4.92 -6.42 1.94
N TYR A 42 3.65 -6.36 1.55
CA TYR A 42 2.97 -5.13 1.14
C TYR A 42 2.58 -4.30 2.36
N TRP A 43 2.86 -3.00 2.30
CA TRP A 43 2.67 -2.09 3.42
C TRP A 43 1.86 -0.85 3.01
N CYS A 44 0.82 -0.56 3.81
CA CYS A 44 0.11 0.70 3.79
C CYS A 44 0.41 1.52 5.05
N PRO A 45 0.49 2.86 4.95
CA PRO A 45 0.63 3.71 6.13
C PRO A 45 -0.55 3.58 7.11
N LYS A 46 -0.33 3.93 8.38
CA LYS A 46 -1.43 3.98 9.38
C LYS A 46 -2.60 4.83 8.86
N LYS A 47 -3.83 4.38 9.13
CA LYS A 47 -5.11 4.96 8.65
C LYS A 47 -5.40 4.75 7.15
N PHE A 48 -4.45 4.22 6.38
CA PHE A 48 -4.72 3.74 5.03
C PHE A 48 -5.04 2.26 5.07
N MET A 49 -5.95 1.84 4.21
CA MET A 49 -6.31 0.44 4.02
C MET A 49 -5.85 -0.06 2.67
N ARG A 50 -5.35 -1.29 2.65
CA ARG A 50 -4.95 -1.94 1.41
C ARG A 50 -6.21 -2.43 0.68
N VAL A 51 -6.38 -1.99 -0.55
CA VAL A 51 -7.36 -2.57 -1.48
C VAL A 51 -6.59 -2.97 -2.73
N HIS A 52 -6.42 -4.27 -2.92
CA HIS A 52 -5.58 -4.81 -3.98
C HIS A 52 -4.16 -4.19 -3.95
N ASN A 53 -3.72 -3.54 -5.04
CA ASN A 53 -2.37 -3.01 -5.22
C ASN A 53 -2.22 -1.51 -4.87
N SER A 54 -3.17 -0.93 -4.13
CA SER A 54 -3.10 0.45 -3.66
C SER A 54 -3.54 0.59 -2.20
N CYS A 55 -3.15 1.71 -1.59
CA CYS A 55 -3.52 2.10 -0.24
C CYS A 55 -4.52 3.25 -0.29
N TYR A 56 -5.64 3.13 0.40
CA TYR A 56 -6.69 4.15 0.38
C TYR A 56 -7.00 4.72 1.76
N TYR A 57 -7.31 6.01 1.81
CA TYR A 57 -7.79 6.69 2.99
C TYR A 57 -9.20 7.22 2.76
N LEU A 58 -10.11 6.95 3.71
CA LEU A 58 -11.48 7.47 3.68
C LEU A 58 -11.60 8.69 4.60
N SER A 59 -12.02 9.83 4.04
CA SER A 59 -12.15 11.06 4.80
C SER A 59 -13.20 10.98 5.91
N LYS A 60 -12.94 11.67 7.03
CA LYS A 60 -13.93 11.87 8.09
C LYS A 60 -14.82 13.11 7.88
N LYS A 61 -14.27 14.18 7.27
CA LYS A 61 -14.98 15.44 7.00
C LYS A 61 -15.40 15.53 5.54
N LYS A 62 -16.31 16.46 5.24
CA LYS A 62 -16.74 16.78 3.88
C LYS A 62 -16.00 18.01 3.39
N GLU A 63 -15.59 18.00 2.13
CA GLU A 63 -14.85 19.10 1.49
C GLU A 63 -15.32 19.26 0.04
N THR A 64 -15.07 20.43 -0.55
CA THR A 64 -15.23 20.61 -2.01
C THR A 64 -14.25 19.71 -2.74
N TRP A 65 -14.45 19.46 -4.04
CA TRP A 65 -13.51 18.59 -4.77
C TRP A 65 -12.07 19.16 -4.76
N ARG A 66 -11.93 20.49 -4.91
CA ARG A 66 -10.63 21.17 -4.86
C ARG A 66 -9.99 21.04 -3.49
N ASP A 67 -10.72 21.32 -2.42
CA ASP A 67 -10.19 21.23 -1.06
C ASP A 67 -9.87 19.79 -0.69
N ALA A 68 -10.67 18.81 -1.12
CA ALA A 68 -10.39 17.39 -0.95
C ALA A 68 -9.06 16.98 -1.61
N SER A 69 -8.74 17.53 -2.79
CA SER A 69 -7.45 17.33 -3.46
C SER A 69 -6.29 17.82 -2.60
N PHE A 70 -6.40 19.04 -2.05
CA PHE A 70 -5.39 19.57 -1.13
C PHE A 70 -5.30 18.74 0.16
N ARG A 71 -6.43 18.31 0.74
CA ARG A 71 -6.42 17.44 1.93
C ARG A 71 -5.74 16.11 1.67
N CYS A 72 -5.91 15.49 0.50
CA CYS A 72 -5.17 14.29 0.17
C CYS A 72 -3.66 14.56 0.11
N ARG A 73 -3.25 15.70 -0.46
CA ARG A 73 -1.83 16.11 -0.47
C ARG A 73 -1.29 16.29 0.94
N ASP A 74 -2.02 16.96 1.83
CA ASP A 74 -1.65 17.11 3.25
C ASP A 74 -1.50 15.74 3.96
N ILE A 75 -2.35 14.78 3.58
CA ILE A 75 -2.33 13.42 4.12
C ILE A 75 -1.25 12.61 3.39
N LYS A 76 -0.01 12.72 3.87
CA LYS A 76 1.13 11.90 3.42
C LYS A 76 1.44 12.03 1.92
N ASN A 77 1.20 13.21 1.33
CA ASN A 77 1.42 13.46 -0.09
C ASN A 77 0.65 12.49 -0.98
N SER A 78 -0.59 12.17 -0.59
CA SER A 78 -1.50 11.33 -1.36
C SER A 78 -2.29 12.15 -2.37
N THR A 79 -2.99 11.47 -3.29
CA THR A 79 -3.85 12.12 -4.28
C THR A 79 -5.30 11.71 -4.05
N LEU A 80 -6.26 12.44 -4.63
CA LEU A 80 -7.61 11.88 -4.75
C LEU A 80 -7.55 10.57 -5.55
N ALA A 81 -8.34 9.58 -5.16
CA ALA A 81 -8.27 8.24 -5.72
C ALA A 81 -8.47 8.23 -7.24
N VAL A 82 -7.53 7.61 -7.95
CA VAL A 82 -7.56 7.42 -9.40
C VAL A 82 -8.04 6.00 -9.63
N LEU A 83 -9.24 5.81 -10.16
CA LEU A 83 -9.82 4.48 -10.41
C LEU A 83 -9.76 4.19 -11.92
N ASP A 84 -8.55 4.28 -12.47
CA ASP A 84 -8.19 4.19 -13.88
C ASP A 84 -8.32 2.78 -14.47
N ASP A 85 -8.48 1.76 -13.62
CA ASP A 85 -8.65 0.37 -14.02
C ASP A 85 -9.96 -0.23 -13.49
N LYS A 86 -10.55 -1.14 -14.27
CA LYS A 86 -11.81 -1.84 -13.95
C LYS A 86 -11.73 -2.58 -12.62
N TRP A 87 -10.58 -3.18 -12.29
CA TRP A 87 -10.38 -3.89 -11.04
C TRP A 87 -10.27 -2.93 -9.86
N LYS A 88 -9.58 -1.79 -10.02
CA LYS A 88 -9.52 -0.75 -8.99
C LYS A 88 -10.94 -0.26 -8.63
N ASP A 89 -11.78 0.05 -9.62
CA ASP A 89 -13.19 0.40 -9.37
C ASP A 89 -13.97 -0.75 -8.71
N LYS A 90 -13.90 -1.95 -9.28
CA LYS A 90 -14.63 -3.12 -8.77
C LYS A 90 -14.31 -3.39 -7.30
N TYR A 91 -13.04 -3.45 -6.93
CA TYR A 91 -12.64 -3.74 -5.55
C TYR A 91 -12.96 -2.59 -4.59
N MET A 92 -12.84 -1.33 -5.04
CA MET A 92 -13.28 -0.18 -4.24
C MET A 92 -14.79 -0.28 -3.94
N ARG A 93 -15.61 -0.61 -4.94
CA ARG A 93 -17.06 -0.77 -4.76
C ARG A 93 -17.43 -1.95 -3.86
N ILE A 94 -16.76 -3.10 -4.01
CA ILE A 94 -16.96 -4.25 -3.13
C ILE A 94 -16.65 -3.86 -1.68
N MET A 95 -15.54 -3.15 -1.44
CA MET A 95 -15.17 -2.69 -0.11
C MET A 95 -16.22 -1.73 0.46
N LEU A 96 -16.58 -0.68 -0.28
CA LEU A 96 -17.51 0.36 0.20
C LEU A 96 -18.95 -0.15 0.43
N ASN A 97 -19.33 -1.28 -0.16
CA ASN A 97 -20.64 -1.91 0.06
C ASN A 97 -20.71 -2.76 1.35
N ARG A 98 -19.59 -3.01 2.04
CA ARG A 98 -19.61 -3.76 3.30
C ARG A 98 -20.25 -2.93 4.41
N SER A 99 -20.89 -3.61 5.35
CA SER A 99 -21.61 -2.98 6.48
C SER A 99 -20.72 -2.15 7.39
N GLU A 100 -19.40 -2.39 7.42
CA GLU A 100 -18.47 -1.62 8.24
C GLU A 100 -18.29 -0.16 7.74
N PHE A 101 -18.66 0.13 6.49
CA PHE A 101 -18.50 1.45 5.90
C PHE A 101 -19.82 2.21 5.84
N ALA A 102 -19.80 3.41 6.43
CA ALA A 102 -20.92 4.33 6.29
C ALA A 102 -21.19 4.68 4.82
N ARG A 103 -22.46 4.55 4.42
CA ARG A 103 -22.98 4.90 3.08
C ARG A 103 -22.91 6.40 2.86
N LYS A 104 -21.79 6.86 2.29
CA LYS A 104 -21.47 8.27 2.08
C LYS A 104 -21.07 8.49 0.63
N GLU A 105 -21.59 9.53 -0.01
CA GLU A 105 -21.06 9.97 -1.31
C GLU A 105 -19.62 10.46 -1.14
N ARG A 106 -18.73 10.01 -2.03
CA ARG A 106 -17.29 10.26 -1.92
C ARG A 106 -16.68 10.75 -3.22
N TRP A 107 -15.99 11.87 -3.19
CA TRP A 107 -15.16 12.35 -4.28
C TRP A 107 -14.03 11.37 -4.59
N ILE A 108 -13.78 11.20 -5.88
CA ILE A 108 -12.58 10.57 -6.45
C ILE A 108 -11.89 11.58 -7.37
N GLY A 109 -10.71 11.23 -7.89
CA GLY A 109 -9.84 12.15 -8.63
C GLY A 109 -10.36 12.59 -9.99
N GLY A 110 -11.58 12.24 -10.38
CA GLY A 110 -12.13 12.57 -11.69
C GLY A 110 -12.72 13.97 -11.76
N MET A 111 -12.48 14.67 -12.87
CA MET A 111 -13.12 15.95 -13.19
C MET A 111 -13.35 16.11 -14.69
N TYR A 112 -14.28 16.98 -15.07
CA TYR A 112 -14.51 17.32 -16.47
C TYR A 112 -13.62 18.49 -16.90
N ASN A 113 -12.81 18.28 -17.94
CA ASN A 113 -12.05 19.33 -18.60
C ASN A 113 -12.95 19.98 -19.67
N TRP A 114 -13.38 21.21 -19.43
CA TRP A 114 -14.32 21.93 -20.30
C TRP A 114 -13.68 22.41 -21.61
N GLN A 115 -12.37 22.68 -21.63
CA GLN A 115 -11.64 23.11 -22.82
C GLN A 115 -11.52 21.95 -23.81
N MET A 116 -11.12 20.77 -23.31
CA MET A 116 -10.98 19.56 -24.12
C MET A 116 -12.28 18.77 -24.31
N LYS A 117 -13.34 19.15 -23.57
CA LYS A 117 -14.64 18.45 -23.52
C LYS A 117 -14.54 16.96 -23.13
N VAL A 118 -13.53 16.57 -22.34
CA VAL A 118 -13.29 15.18 -21.90
C VAL A 118 -13.20 15.06 -20.38
N TRP A 119 -13.46 13.84 -19.88
CA TRP A 119 -13.21 13.49 -18.48
C TRP A 119 -11.74 13.14 -18.28
N VAL A 120 -11.13 13.72 -17.25
CA VAL A 120 -9.71 13.53 -16.90
C VAL A 120 -9.55 13.22 -15.42
N TRP A 121 -8.44 12.56 -15.08
CA TRP A 121 -8.00 12.41 -13.71
C TRP A 121 -7.27 13.68 -13.28
N GLY A 122 -7.88 14.48 -12.40
CA GLY A 122 -7.27 15.71 -11.88
C GLY A 122 -5.86 15.56 -11.30
N PRO A 123 -5.51 14.45 -10.61
CA PRO A 123 -4.15 14.24 -10.13
C PRO A 123 -3.08 14.08 -11.22
N THR A 124 -3.41 13.48 -12.37
CA THR A 124 -2.44 13.15 -13.43
C THR A 124 -2.62 13.98 -14.70
N GLY A 125 -3.79 14.59 -14.90
CA GLY A 125 -4.20 15.23 -16.16
C GLY A 125 -4.67 14.25 -17.23
N GLU A 126 -4.50 12.95 -17.02
CA GLU A 126 -4.74 11.93 -18.04
C GLU A 126 -6.24 11.75 -18.35
N PRO A 127 -6.62 11.61 -19.63
CA PRO A 127 -7.98 11.26 -20.02
C PRO A 127 -8.41 9.90 -19.46
N PHE A 128 -9.72 9.75 -19.24
CA PHE A 128 -10.27 8.48 -18.79
C PHE A 128 -10.17 7.40 -19.87
N GLN A 129 -9.34 6.38 -19.61
CA GLN A 129 -9.33 5.13 -20.37
C GLN A 129 -10.51 4.23 -19.95
N TYR A 130 -10.71 4.08 -18.64
CA TYR A 130 -11.85 3.38 -18.05
C TYR A 130 -12.93 4.37 -17.54
N LYS A 131 -14.20 4.06 -17.79
CA LYS A 131 -15.36 4.88 -17.39
C LYS A 131 -16.30 4.06 -16.50
N GLY A 132 -16.21 4.22 -15.18
CA GLY A 132 -17.07 3.54 -14.19
C GLY A 132 -18.43 4.19 -13.93
N PHE A 133 -18.87 5.14 -14.77
CA PHE A 133 -20.14 5.85 -14.62
C PHE A 133 -21.35 4.91 -14.70
N SER A 134 -22.35 5.14 -13.83
CA SER A 134 -23.63 4.41 -13.91
C SER A 134 -24.45 4.84 -15.12
N LYS A 135 -24.62 6.16 -15.29
CA LYS A 135 -25.28 6.80 -16.43
C LYS A 135 -24.62 8.16 -16.65
N LEU A 136 -24.19 8.42 -17.87
CA LEU A 136 -23.88 9.76 -18.35
C LEU A 136 -24.98 10.14 -19.35
N ARG A 137 -25.50 11.36 -19.25
CA ARG A 137 -26.41 11.87 -20.27
C ARG A 137 -25.59 12.32 -21.49
N PRO A 138 -25.90 11.85 -22.70
CA PRO A 138 -25.27 12.39 -23.90
C PRO A 138 -25.57 13.89 -24.03
N ASN A 139 -24.67 14.64 -24.68
CA ASN A 139 -24.81 16.07 -24.99
C ASN A 139 -25.10 16.99 -23.79
N SER A 140 -24.81 16.56 -22.56
CA SER A 140 -24.98 17.39 -21.37
C SER A 140 -23.79 18.31 -21.15
N ASN A 141 -24.06 19.52 -20.69
CA ASN A 141 -23.01 20.43 -20.24
C ASN A 141 -22.46 19.96 -18.87
N TYR A 142 -21.24 19.45 -18.87
CA TYR A 142 -20.54 18.99 -17.67
C TYR A 142 -19.59 20.04 -17.07
N HIS A 143 -19.76 21.32 -17.40
CA HIS A 143 -18.98 22.40 -16.81
C HIS A 143 -19.07 22.36 -15.27
N TRP A 144 -17.90 22.51 -14.61
CA TRP A 144 -17.76 22.43 -13.15
C TRP A 144 -18.27 21.12 -12.53
N ARG A 145 -18.23 20.00 -13.27
CA ARG A 145 -18.60 18.69 -12.75
C ARG A 145 -17.38 17.85 -12.36
N CYS A 146 -17.49 17.25 -11.19
CA CYS A 146 -16.49 16.36 -10.62
C CYS A 146 -17.10 14.98 -10.37
N VAL A 147 -16.25 13.95 -10.29
CA VAL A 147 -16.67 12.55 -10.21
C VAL A 147 -16.82 12.10 -8.77
N VAL A 148 -17.97 11.52 -8.46
CA VAL A 148 -18.34 11.03 -7.13
C VAL A 148 -18.77 9.57 -7.20
N MET A 149 -18.43 8.77 -6.18
CA MET A 149 -19.03 7.44 -5.96
C MET A 149 -20.29 7.56 -5.12
N VAL A 150 -21.40 7.01 -5.62
CA VAL A 150 -22.74 7.20 -5.02
C VAL A 150 -23.26 5.90 -4.38
N PRO A 151 -23.51 5.85 -3.05
CA PRO A 151 -23.92 4.63 -2.35
C PRO A 151 -25.24 4.01 -2.82
N SER A 152 -26.20 4.83 -3.27
CA SER A 152 -27.49 4.37 -3.82
C SER A 152 -27.35 3.74 -5.20
N LEU A 153 -26.24 3.98 -5.90
CA LEU A 153 -25.91 3.39 -7.20
C LEU A 153 -24.88 2.26 -7.06
N PHE A 154 -24.89 1.54 -5.92
CA PHE A 154 -23.88 0.52 -5.59
C PHE A 154 -22.44 1.03 -5.75
N HIS A 155 -22.22 2.29 -5.35
CA HIS A 155 -20.95 3.02 -5.46
C HIS A 155 -20.43 3.18 -6.89
N ARG A 156 -21.28 3.05 -7.92
CA ARG A 156 -20.94 3.47 -9.29
C ARG A 156 -20.65 4.97 -9.34
N TRP A 157 -19.92 5.38 -10.38
CA TRP A 157 -19.58 6.80 -10.53
C TRP A 157 -20.78 7.59 -11.04
N SER A 158 -20.87 8.82 -10.59
CA SER A 158 -21.79 9.85 -11.07
C SER A 158 -21.04 11.18 -11.11
N SER A 159 -21.71 12.23 -11.57
CA SER A 159 -21.17 13.58 -11.56
C SER A 159 -22.01 14.51 -10.69
N ARG A 160 -21.32 15.42 -10.00
CA ARG A 160 -21.90 16.45 -9.11
C ARG A 160 -21.15 17.75 -9.29
N SER A 161 -21.71 18.86 -8.82
CA SER A 161 -20.99 20.13 -8.87
C SER A 161 -19.74 20.04 -8.01
N CYS A 162 -18.58 20.45 -8.54
CA CYS A 162 -17.31 20.42 -7.82
C CYS A 162 -17.32 21.26 -6.53
N LEU A 163 -18.27 22.20 -6.44
CA LEU A 163 -18.47 23.09 -5.29
C LEU A 163 -19.23 22.43 -4.14
N GLU A 164 -19.89 21.28 -4.37
CA GLU A 164 -20.57 20.55 -3.31
C GLU A 164 -19.56 19.96 -2.32
N LYS A 165 -19.87 20.03 -1.02
CA LYS A 165 -19.05 19.41 0.02
C LYS A 165 -19.42 17.94 0.21
N LYS A 166 -18.47 17.04 -0.04
CA LYS A 166 -18.65 15.59 0.15
C LYS A 166 -17.45 14.96 0.83
N HIS A 167 -17.63 13.74 1.33
CA HIS A 167 -16.49 12.94 1.76
C HIS A 167 -15.62 12.64 0.54
N PHE A 168 -14.41 12.14 0.74
CA PHE A 168 -13.45 11.87 -0.32
C PHE A 168 -12.60 10.65 0.00
N ILE A 169 -11.97 10.11 -1.05
CA ILE A 169 -11.06 8.97 -0.98
C ILE A 169 -9.70 9.44 -1.48
N CYS A 170 -8.67 9.25 -0.66
CA CYS A 170 -7.29 9.46 -1.09
C CYS A 170 -6.62 8.14 -1.43
N GLU A 171 -5.64 8.16 -2.33
CA GLU A 171 -4.86 7.02 -2.78
C GLU A 171 -3.35 7.26 -2.59
N LEU A 172 -2.66 6.20 -2.17
CA LEU A 172 -1.21 6.09 -2.19
C LEU A 172 -0.80 4.81 -2.93
N PRO A 173 0.32 4.83 -3.66
CA PRO A 173 0.91 3.62 -4.20
C PRO A 173 1.31 2.68 -3.07
N LEU A 174 1.12 1.39 -3.29
CA LEU A 174 1.50 0.35 -2.35
C LEU A 174 3.03 0.26 -2.26
N LYS A 175 3.57 0.20 -1.04
CA LYS A 175 5.02 0.04 -0.84
C LYS A 175 5.33 -1.40 -0.44
N ILE A 176 6.46 -1.93 -0.93
CA ILE A 176 6.99 -3.22 -0.51
C ILE A 176 8.04 -2.97 0.58
N LYS A 177 7.94 -3.68 1.70
CA LYS A 177 8.94 -3.68 2.77
C LYS A 177 9.49 -5.07 3.00
N TRP A 178 10.73 -5.16 3.46
CA TRP A 178 11.39 -6.41 3.79
C TRP A 178 11.35 -6.63 5.30
N SER A 179 10.82 -7.77 5.73
CA SER A 179 10.92 -8.19 7.12
C SER A 179 12.20 -9.00 7.31
N ASN A 180 13.11 -8.51 8.17
CA ASN A 180 14.30 -9.28 8.54
C ASN A 180 13.93 -10.24 9.67
N LYS A 181 14.02 -11.56 9.45
CA LYS A 181 13.61 -12.59 10.44
C LYS A 181 14.26 -12.37 11.81
N ASN A 182 15.53 -11.95 11.83
CA ASN A 182 16.25 -11.67 13.08
C ASN A 182 15.65 -10.50 13.87
N GLN A 183 15.16 -9.46 13.19
CA GLN A 183 14.54 -8.31 13.84
C GLN A 183 13.12 -8.62 14.35
N SER A 184 12.37 -9.45 13.60
CA SER A 184 11.07 -9.95 14.04
C SER A 184 11.21 -10.79 15.31
N ASN A 185 12.17 -11.71 15.34
CA ASN A 185 12.47 -12.56 16.50
C ASN A 185 12.87 -11.71 17.72
N GLN A 186 13.71 -10.68 17.52
CA GLN A 186 14.09 -9.75 18.59
C GLN A 186 12.90 -8.95 19.12
N MET A 187 12.01 -8.46 18.25
CA MET A 187 10.83 -7.70 18.65
C MET A 187 9.82 -8.58 19.41
N GLN A 188 9.66 -9.84 18.99
CA GLN A 188 8.83 -10.83 19.68
C GLN A 188 9.40 -11.20 21.05
N ARG A 189 10.72 -11.36 21.16
CA ARG A 189 11.41 -11.60 22.45
C ARG A 189 11.24 -10.40 23.41
N ARG A 190 11.38 -9.17 22.90
CA ARG A 190 11.12 -7.94 23.68
C ARG A 190 9.68 -7.84 24.17
N LYS A 191 8.70 -8.25 23.34
CA LYS A 191 7.29 -8.29 23.73
C LYS A 191 7.03 -9.32 24.84
N LEU A 192 7.56 -10.54 24.71
CA LEU A 192 7.44 -11.59 25.72
C LEU A 192 8.02 -11.15 27.08
N ILE A 193 9.21 -10.54 27.07
CA ILE A 193 9.84 -10.00 28.30
C ILE A 193 8.95 -8.91 28.93
N ARG A 194 8.39 -8.01 28.13
CA ARG A 194 7.48 -6.97 28.63
C ARG A 194 6.24 -7.57 29.28
N ASP A 195 5.61 -8.54 28.61
CA ASP A 195 4.41 -9.21 29.11
C ASP A 195 4.72 -9.99 30.42
N GLU A 196 5.91 -10.57 30.55
CA GLU A 196 6.34 -11.21 31.79
C GLU A 196 6.55 -10.22 32.95
N ILE A 197 7.20 -9.08 32.69
CA ILE A 197 7.36 -8.00 33.68
C ILE A 197 5.99 -7.48 34.14
N GLU A 198 5.05 -7.29 33.22
CA GLU A 198 3.67 -6.86 33.51
C GLU A 198 2.95 -7.88 34.42
N ARG A 199 3.09 -9.17 34.13
CA ARG A 199 2.53 -10.25 34.96
C ARG A 199 3.12 -10.25 36.37
N LYS A 200 4.44 -10.10 36.51
CA LYS A 200 5.12 -10.03 37.82
C LYS A 200 4.63 -8.81 38.61
N ARG A 201 4.57 -7.63 38.00
CA ARG A 201 4.01 -6.41 38.61
C ARG A 201 2.55 -6.58 39.06
N ASN A 202 1.71 -7.20 38.23
CA ASN A 202 0.31 -7.44 38.58
C ASN A 202 0.17 -8.46 39.73
N LYS A 203 1.02 -9.48 39.78
CA LYS A 203 1.07 -10.45 40.89
C LYS A 203 1.48 -9.75 42.19
N GLU A 204 2.51 -8.91 42.17
CA GLU A 204 2.90 -8.09 43.33
C GLU A 204 1.80 -7.14 43.79
N ARG A 205 1.09 -6.48 42.87
CA ARG A 205 -0.05 -5.61 43.21
C ARG A 205 -1.15 -6.40 43.93
N ARG A 206 -1.46 -7.62 43.47
CA ARG A 206 -2.43 -8.50 44.15
C ARG A 206 -1.96 -8.92 45.54
N TYR A 207 -0.68 -9.27 45.71
CA TYR A 207 -0.13 -9.59 47.04
C TYR A 207 -0.19 -8.38 47.97
N ARG A 208 0.22 -7.19 47.52
CA ARG A 208 0.14 -5.96 48.33
C ARG A 208 -1.29 -5.61 48.72
N TYR A 209 -2.24 -5.78 47.80
CA TYR A 209 -3.66 -5.58 48.11
C TYR A 209 -4.15 -6.56 49.17
N ARG A 210 -3.83 -7.86 49.03
CA ARG A 210 -4.23 -8.91 49.99
C ARG A 210 -3.54 -8.79 51.35
N ALA A 211 -2.29 -8.31 51.39
CA ALA A 211 -1.55 -8.06 52.62
C ALA A 211 -2.02 -6.79 53.35
N ARG A 212 -2.57 -5.81 52.61
CA ARG A 212 -3.14 -4.58 53.18
C ARG A 212 -4.52 -4.80 53.81
N TRP A 213 -5.23 -5.85 53.41
CA TRP A 213 -6.51 -6.25 53.98
C TRP A 213 -6.41 -7.66 54.57
N PRO A 214 -5.84 -7.82 55.78
CA PRO A 214 -6.00 -9.06 56.53
C PRO A 214 -7.50 -9.32 56.71
N THR A 215 -7.96 -10.49 56.29
CA THR A 215 -9.31 -10.95 56.62
C THR A 215 -9.35 -11.29 58.11
N GLU A 216 -9.56 -10.27 58.94
CA GLU A 216 -10.31 -10.38 60.20
C GLU A 216 -11.74 -9.94 59.80
N ILE A 217 -12.81 -10.71 59.99
CA ILE A 217 -13.26 -11.34 61.22
C ILE A 217 -14.03 -12.63 60.84
N ASN A 218 -13.56 -13.77 61.35
CA ASN A 218 -14.43 -14.87 61.74
C ASN A 218 -14.43 -14.89 63.28
N ASN A 219 -15.61 -15.12 63.84
CA ASN A 219 -15.92 -15.43 65.25
C ASN A 219 -16.19 -14.23 66.18
N THR A 220 -17.44 -13.78 66.17
CA THR A 220 -18.15 -13.44 67.41
C THR A 220 -19.21 -14.52 67.65
N LEU A 221 -18.95 -15.36 68.66
CA LEU A 221 -19.97 -16.05 69.45
C LEU A 221 -20.77 -15.02 70.25
#